data_AF-V4J2K5-F1
#
_entry.id   AF-V4J2K5-F1
#
_cell.length_a   1.000
_cell.length_b   1.000
_cell.length_c   1.000
_cell.angle_alpha   90.00
_cell.angle_beta   90.00
_cell.angle_gamma   90.00
#
_symmetry.space_group_name_H-M   'P 1'
#
loop_
_entity.id
_entity.type
_entity.pdbx_description
1 polymer ?
#
loop_
_entity_poly.entity_id
_entity_poly.type
_entity_poly.pdbx_seq_one_letter_code
_entity_poly.pdbx_strand_id
1 'polypeptide(L)' 'MCTDALDNYNDKWRAEDAPILSSDEFGKRLRLTHLGFLSRDSVDAFYDDDGMFGGHSLIAQSFDGEEFTDFTMYG' A
#
# COMPACT_ATOMS: atom_id res chain seq x y z
N MET A 1 -4.09 5.76 7.34
CA MET A 1 -3.81 4.76 6.26
C MET A 1 -3.44 5.55 5.02
N CYS A 2 -2.31 5.25 4.37
CA CYS A 2 -1.74 6.10 3.31
C CYS A 2 -2.75 6.28 2.14
N THR A 3 -3.43 7.43 2.12
CA THR A 3 -4.45 7.80 1.11
C THR A 3 -3.87 7.80 -0.29
N ASP A 4 -2.58 8.09 -0.42
CA ASP A 4 -1.92 8.24 -1.70
C ASP A 4 -1.82 6.91 -2.47
N ALA A 5 -1.75 5.76 -1.77
CA ALA A 5 -1.75 4.45 -2.41
C ALA A 5 -3.14 4.11 -3.01
N LEU A 6 -4.22 4.47 -2.31
CA LEU A 6 -5.59 4.29 -2.80
C LEU A 6 -5.85 5.16 -4.04
N ASP A 7 -5.49 6.43 -3.96
CA ASP A 7 -5.67 7.38 -5.05
C ASP A 7 -4.86 6.95 -6.26
N ASN A 8 -3.61 6.53 -6.06
CA ASN A 8 -2.77 5.98 -7.11
C ASN A 8 -3.39 4.73 -7.76
N TYR A 9 -3.97 3.82 -6.97
CA TYR A 9 -4.70 2.67 -7.53
C TYR A 9 -5.87 3.14 -8.39
N ASN A 10 -6.79 3.91 -7.81
CA ASN A 10 -8.02 4.34 -8.47
C ASN A 10 -7.76 5.16 -9.74
N ASP A 11 -6.71 5.97 -9.76
CA ASP A 11 -6.47 6.88 -10.88
C ASP A 11 -5.57 6.28 -11.97
N LYS A 12 -4.66 5.35 -11.63
CA LYS A 12 -3.60 4.91 -12.54
C LYS A 12 -3.48 3.42 -12.77
N TRP A 13 -3.86 2.59 -11.80
CA TRP A 13 -3.64 1.14 -11.87
C TRP A 13 -4.92 0.33 -12.03
N ARG A 14 -6.05 0.88 -11.60
CA ARG A 14 -7.36 0.27 -11.76
C ARG A 14 -7.64 0.04 -13.25
N ALA A 15 -8.03 -1.18 -13.59
CA ALA A 15 -8.55 -1.48 -14.92
C ALA A 15 -9.79 -0.62 -15.23
N GLU A 16 -10.04 -0.31 -16.51
CA GLU A 16 -11.15 0.58 -16.91
C GLU A 16 -12.53 0.07 -16.47
N ASP A 17 -12.70 -1.26 -16.36
CA ASP A 17 -13.94 -1.94 -15.96
C ASP A 17 -13.98 -2.33 -14.47
N ALA A 18 -12.89 -2.11 -13.72
CA ALA A 18 -12.85 -2.39 -12.29
C ALA A 18 -13.50 -1.25 -11.48
N PRO A 19 -14.12 -1.54 -10.32
CA PRO A 19 -14.76 -0.53 -9.48
C PRO A 19 -13.74 0.40 -8.82
N ILE A 20 -14.13 1.67 -8.63
CA ILE A 20 -13.43 2.59 -7.72
C ILE A 20 -13.57 2.02 -6.31
N LEU A 21 -12.46 1.85 -5.61
CA LEU A 21 -12.47 1.34 -4.24
C LEU A 21 -12.60 2.50 -3.25
N SER A 22 -13.37 2.28 -2.19
CA SER A 22 -13.27 3.07 -0.97
C SER A 22 -12.03 2.68 -0.16
N SER A 23 -11.64 3.50 0.82
CA SER A 23 -10.52 3.21 1.71
C SER A 23 -10.68 1.88 2.46
N ASP A 24 -11.90 1.56 2.91
CA ASP A 24 -12.19 0.31 3.61
C ASP A 24 -12.06 -0.92 2.69
N GLU A 25 -12.57 -0.83 1.45
CA GLU A 25 -12.45 -1.91 0.47
C GLU A 25 -11.01 -2.14 0.03
N PHE A 26 -10.24 -1.06 -0.16
CA PHE A 26 -8.82 -1.14 -0.47
C PHE A 26 -8.03 -1.78 0.68
N GLY A 27 -8.27 -1.35 1.93
CA GLY A 27 -7.61 -1.92 3.10
C GLY A 27 -7.91 -3.40 3.31
N LYS A 28 -9.13 -3.86 3.00
CA LYS A 28 -9.50 -5.28 3.06
C LYS A 28 -8.74 -6.16 2.07
N ARG A 29 -8.21 -5.58 0.99
CA ARG A 29 -7.41 -6.31 0.00
C ARG A 29 -5.91 -6.31 0.33
N LEU A 30 -5.47 -5.43 1.24
CA LEU A 30 -4.08 -5.43 1.69
C LEU A 30 -3.88 -6.46 2.80
N ARG A 31 -2.92 -7.36 2.59
CA ARG A 31 -2.46 -8.31 3.60
C ARG A 31 -1.01 -8.02 3.95
N LEU A 32 -0.75 -7.63 5.20
CA LEU A 32 0.62 -7.49 5.69
C LEU A 32 1.35 -8.85 5.59
N THR A 33 2.49 -8.87 4.92
CA THR A 33 3.30 -10.09 4.72
C THR A 33 4.64 -10.02 5.44
N HIS A 34 5.24 -8.83 5.50
CA HIS A 34 6.55 -8.64 6.12
C HIS A 34 6.67 -7.27 6.80
N LEU A 35 7.47 -7.23 7.86
CA LEU A 35 7.94 -5.99 8.48
C LEU A 35 9.47 -5.96 8.40
N GLY A 36 10.01 -4.95 7.74
CA GLY A 36 11.44 -4.70 7.66
C GLY A 36 11.85 -3.64 8.68
N PHE A 37 12.72 -3.99 9.63
CA PHE A 37 13.28 -3.02 10.58
C PHE A 37 14.62 -2.52 10.04
N LEU A 38 14.65 -1.29 9.52
CA LEU A 38 15.84 -0.71 8.89
C LEU A 38 16.76 -0.02 9.90
N SER A 39 16.17 0.59 10.92
CA SER A 39 16.90 1.24 12.02
C SER A 39 16.04 1.27 13.29
N ARG A 40 16.52 1.93 14.34
CA ARG A 40 15.76 2.09 15.61
C ARG A 40 14.39 2.73 15.39
N ASP A 41 14.32 3.67 14.45
CA ASP A 41 13.16 4.55 14.25
C ASP A 41 12.60 4.42 12.82
N SER A 42 12.88 3.31 12.12
CA SER A 42 12.45 3.10 10.73
C SER A 42 11.99 1.67 10.51
N VAL A 43 10.75 1.57 10.03
CA VAL A 43 10.08 0.31 9.69
C VAL A 43 9.43 0.44 8.31
N ASP A 44 9.58 -0.62 7.52
CA ASP A 44 8.90 -0.82 6.26
C ASP A 44 7.84 -1.91 6.43
N ALA A 45 6.62 -1.66 5.98
CA ALA A 45 5.52 -2.62 5.98
C ALA A 45 5.22 -3.07 4.55
N PHE A 46 5.38 -4.36 4.30
CA PHE A 46 5.19 -4.98 2.99
C PHE A 46 3.81 -5.62 2.92
N TYR A 47 3.02 -5.25 1.92
CA TYR A 47 1.68 -5.76 1.70
C TYR A 47 1.61 -6.58 0.40
N ASP A 48 0.91 -7.71 0.48
CA ASP A 48 0.29 -8.34 -0.68
C ASP A 48 -1.02 -7.60 -0.95
N ASP A 49 -1.20 -7.13 -2.18
CA ASP A 49 -2.32 -6.29 -2.59
C ASP A 49 -3.37 -7.03 -3.43
N ASP A 50 -3.35 -8.36 -3.43
CA ASP A 50 -4.30 -9.19 -4.20
C ASP A 50 -4.28 -8.88 -5.71
N GLY A 51 -3.11 -8.46 -6.21
CA GLY A 51 -2.88 -8.16 -7.62
C GLY A 51 -3.35 -6.77 -8.07
N MET A 52 -3.78 -5.91 -7.15
CA MET A 52 -4.21 -4.53 -7.45
C MET A 52 -3.13 -3.72 -8.18
N PHE A 53 -1.86 -4.00 -7.93
CA PHE A 53 -0.74 -3.29 -8.58
C PHE A 53 0.07 -4.17 -9.54
N GLY A 54 -0.59 -5.11 -10.22
CA GLY A 54 0.03 -5.86 -11.32
C GLY A 54 1.25 -6.69 -10.89
N GLY A 55 1.25 -7.17 -9.65
CA GLY A 55 2.33 -8.00 -9.09
C GLY A 55 3.47 -7.24 -8.43
N HIS A 56 3.41 -5.91 -8.36
CA HIS A 56 4.32 -5.12 -7.52
C HIS A 56 3.93 -5.28 -6.05
N SER A 57 4.91 -5.24 -5.15
CA SER A 57 4.68 -5.16 -3.71
C SER A 57 4.44 -3.71 -3.30
N LEU A 58 3.37 -3.47 -2.54
CA LEU A 58 3.15 -2.19 -1.88
C LEU A 58 3.96 -2.14 -0.58
N ILE A 59 4.87 -1.17 -0.47
CA ILE A 59 5.72 -0.97 0.70
C ILE A 59 5.33 0.37 1.33
N ALA A 60 4.75 0.33 2.53
CA ALA A 60 4.49 1.53 3.32
C ALA A 60 5.71 1.86 4.19
N GLN A 61 6.14 3.12 4.18
CA GLN A 61 7.39 3.57 4.79
C GLN A 61 7.14 4.86 5.59
N SER A 62 8.16 5.33 6.31
CA SER A 62 8.11 6.59 7.06
C SER A 62 6.97 6.62 8.09
N PHE A 63 6.96 5.63 8.99
CA PHE A 63 6.01 5.57 10.10
C PHE A 63 6.30 6.66 11.15
N ASP A 64 5.33 7.54 11.40
CA ASP A 64 5.48 8.67 12.32
C ASP A 64 5.09 8.35 13.78
N GLY A 65 4.63 7.12 14.04
CA GLY A 65 4.11 6.67 15.34
C GLY A 65 2.60 6.40 15.33
N GLU A 66 1.87 6.93 14.35
CA GLU A 66 0.44 6.68 14.15
C GLU A 66 0.15 6.13 12.74
N GLU A 67 0.76 6.71 11.71
CA GLU A 67 0.52 6.33 10.32
C GLU A 67 1.81 6.24 9.49
N PHE A 68 1.73 5.51 8.37
CA PHE A 68 2.76 5.55 7.33
C PHE A 68 2.49 6.72 6.40
N THR A 69 3.50 7.57 6.22
CA THR A 69 3.39 8.81 5.45
C THR A 69 3.92 8.71 4.03
N ASP A 70 4.59 7.60 3.70
CA ASP A 70 5.15 7.37 2.37
C ASP A 70 4.88 5.95 1.90
N PHE A 71 4.89 5.74 0.58
CA PHE A 71 4.80 4.41 0.00
C PHE A 71 5.58 4.31 -1.31
N THR A 72 6.10 3.12 -1.56
CA THR A 72 6.78 2.76 -2.80
C THR A 72 6.17 1.47 -3.36
N MET A 73 6.10 1.38 -4.69
CA MET A 73 5.80 0.13 -5.39
C MET A 73 7.11 -0.52 -5.85
N TYR A 74 7.30 -1.80 -5.53
CA TYR A 74 8.51 -2.55 -5.88
C TYR A 74 8.17 -3.81 -6.69
N GLY A 75 8.79 -4.00 -7.86
CA GLY A 75 8.55 -5.14 -8.75
C GLY A 75 9.53 -5.18 -9.92
#